data_AF-A0A2E5AGR1-F1
#
_entry.id   AF-A0A2E5AGR1-F1
#
_cell.length_a   1.000
_cell.length_b   1.000
_cell.length_c   1.000
_cell.angle_alpha   90.00
_cell.angle_beta   90.00
_cell.angle_gamma   90.00
#
_symmetry.space_group_name_H-M   'P 1'
#
loop_
_entity.id
_entity.type
_entity.pdbx_description
1 polymer ?
#
loop_
_entity_poly.entity_id
_entity_poly.type
_entity_poly.pdbx_seq_one_letter_code
_entity_poly.pdbx_strand_id
1 'polypeptide(L)'
;MPPRPSTPFTILAGGFLILLVTCLASAQTPDDRLGPWRATLETPGGDLRLQVTVSLNENGEQTAVLESLDQAPGQDIPVSTVTLDADRFSFSIQQIGARFDGEWNAQTQSYDGVFSQGMQIPTRFARPAQSQAVFMPELDGMWEGHLDRDDTRLEFTLEVQTGEAGTQLALNSITQGVYGIPVTGLARTGSFIEFTIPAANVTYTFERDADTLNGQWRRPGFEDVDVSFVRIASEITGPNRPQTPLPPFPYTELDVRIDNPDAEGVTLAGTLTVPQGEGPFPGVVLISGSGPQDRNETVWTHQPFAVLADYLTREGIAVLRYDDRGFEQSSGDFASATSYDFASDAEAVAAFMREQADIRSVGLIGHSEGGLIAPVVAVEDPATAFIVLLAGPGTPGHQFVVDQMVANNVAMDVDPSVIAARTQVLQSVTDAVRNAASAEQARTALEGLLTDDRLATLEITADQKAMFIQQQTRDWYRALLEHDPAHWLSQMDQPVLALQGTLDLQIVAEPNVSGLEAALGDHDDARIVVLEGRNHLFQKAGTGLIAEYAQIEETMDPEAMAIIADWINARFGAER
;
A
#
# COMPACT_ATOMS: atom_id res chain seq x y z
N MET A 1 26.75 -48.68 33.05
CA MET A 1 28.01 -48.27 33.73
C MET A 1 28.44 -46.94 33.15
N PRO A 2 28.77 -45.95 33.97
CA PRO A 2 27.83 -45.37 34.94
C PRO A 2 27.69 -43.83 34.78
N PRO A 3 26.62 -43.26 35.36
CA PRO A 3 26.34 -41.83 35.43
C PRO A 3 26.75 -41.20 36.78
N ARG A 4 26.71 -39.85 36.84
CA ARG A 4 26.54 -38.97 38.03
C ARG A 4 27.71 -38.92 39.04
N PRO A 5 27.94 -37.79 39.77
CA PRO A 5 27.04 -37.22 40.80
C PRO A 5 26.85 -35.68 40.68
N SER A 6 25.78 -34.98 41.08
CA SER A 6 24.88 -34.98 42.24
C SER A 6 25.56 -34.85 43.62
N THR A 7 25.69 -33.58 44.07
CA THR A 7 25.46 -33.03 45.44
C THR A 7 26.13 -33.69 46.65
N PRO A 8 26.59 -32.93 47.70
CA PRO A 8 25.65 -32.40 48.72
C PRO A 8 26.10 -31.19 49.59
N PHE A 9 25.12 -30.58 50.28
CA PHE A 9 25.15 -30.13 51.71
C PHE A 9 26.09 -28.93 52.06
N THR A 10 25.82 -27.93 52.93
CA THR A 10 24.84 -27.71 54.01
C THR A 10 24.90 -26.24 54.46
N ILE A 11 23.77 -25.77 54.96
CA ILE A 11 23.51 -24.51 55.69
C ILE A 11 24.25 -24.48 57.03
N LEU A 12 24.91 -23.37 57.43
CA LEU A 12 24.61 -22.61 58.66
C LEU A 12 25.67 -21.53 59.00
N ALA A 13 25.11 -20.38 59.39
CA ALA A 13 25.57 -19.48 60.45
C ALA A 13 26.84 -18.61 60.26
N GLY A 14 26.58 -17.34 59.89
CA GLY A 14 26.60 -16.25 60.86
C GLY A 14 27.97 -15.68 61.28
N GLY A 15 28.24 -14.44 60.86
CA GLY A 15 29.31 -13.62 61.43
C GLY A 15 29.52 -12.29 60.71
N PHE A 16 28.83 -11.25 61.18
CA PHE A 16 29.13 -9.80 61.13
C PHE A 16 30.61 -9.43 60.83
N LEU A 17 31.04 -8.31 60.19
CA LEU A 17 30.42 -7.11 59.63
C LEU A 17 31.57 -6.17 59.12
N ILE A 18 31.24 -5.23 58.21
CA ILE A 18 31.88 -3.93 57.88
C ILE A 18 33.21 -3.91 57.09
N LEU A 19 33.16 -3.53 55.81
CA LEU A 19 33.37 -2.15 55.32
C LEU A 19 33.16 -2.10 53.80
N LEU A 20 32.00 -1.59 53.39
CA LEU A 20 31.67 -1.25 52.01
C LEU A 20 31.81 0.27 51.86
N VAL A 21 32.77 0.68 51.04
CA VAL A 21 32.89 2.05 50.55
C VAL A 21 31.79 2.22 49.50
N THR A 22 30.76 2.98 49.85
CA THR A 22 29.71 3.40 48.92
C THR A 22 30.23 4.53 48.03
N CYS A 23 30.49 4.24 46.76
CA CYS A 23 30.42 5.26 45.72
C CYS A 23 28.94 5.57 45.49
N LEU A 24 28.50 6.77 45.89
CA LEU A 24 27.23 7.33 45.48
C LEU A 24 27.35 7.73 44.00
N ALA A 25 26.97 6.84 43.10
CA ALA A 25 26.44 7.25 41.82
C ALA A 25 24.99 7.68 42.06
N SER A 26 24.68 8.95 41.88
CA SER A 26 23.30 9.41 41.77
C SER A 26 22.70 8.76 40.53
N ALA A 27 21.91 7.71 40.72
CA ALA A 27 20.99 7.25 39.68
C ALA A 27 20.06 8.42 39.36
N GLN A 28 20.16 8.98 38.15
CA GLN A 28 19.08 9.80 37.62
C GLN A 28 17.84 8.90 37.59
N THR A 29 16.79 9.29 38.32
CA THR A 29 15.45 8.72 38.14
C THR A 29 15.12 8.80 36.64
N PRO A 30 14.65 7.71 36.01
CA PRO A 30 14.13 7.77 34.65
C PRO A 30 13.13 8.91 34.57
N ASP A 31 13.24 9.75 33.54
CA ASP A 31 12.28 10.82 33.33
C ASP A 31 10.90 10.19 33.06
N ASP A 32 10.02 10.23 34.06
CA ASP A 32 8.70 9.60 34.05
C ASP A 32 7.71 10.31 33.11
N ARG A 33 8.19 11.28 32.31
CA ARG A 33 7.47 12.01 31.28
C ARG A 33 7.70 11.47 29.86
N LEU A 34 8.74 10.65 29.64
CA LEU A 34 8.96 9.97 28.35
C LEU A 34 7.80 8.99 28.02
N GLY A 35 7.64 8.66 26.74
CA GLY A 35 6.56 7.80 26.23
C GLY A 35 5.38 8.58 25.64
N PRO A 36 4.20 7.95 25.53
CA PRO A 36 3.08 8.51 24.78
C PRO A 36 2.34 9.62 25.54
N TRP A 37 1.90 10.62 24.78
CA TRP A 37 0.99 11.70 25.17
C TRP A 37 -0.11 11.83 24.12
N ARG A 38 -1.38 11.90 24.52
CA ARG A 38 -2.52 11.97 23.60
C ARG A 38 -3.29 13.27 23.72
N ALA A 39 -3.83 13.72 22.59
CA ALA A 39 -4.72 14.87 22.49
C ALA A 39 -5.84 14.60 21.49
N THR A 40 -6.93 15.37 21.61
CA THR A 40 -7.96 15.49 20.57
C THR A 40 -7.89 16.91 20.01
N LEU A 41 -7.76 17.04 18.69
CA LEU A 41 -7.90 18.27 17.94
C LEU A 41 -9.35 18.40 17.48
N GLU A 42 -10.05 19.39 18.01
CA GLU A 42 -11.39 19.74 17.54
C GLU A 42 -11.27 20.58 16.26
N THR A 43 -11.53 19.98 15.09
CA THR A 43 -11.45 20.67 13.80
C THR A 43 -12.86 20.90 13.20
N PRO A 44 -13.03 21.85 12.26
CA PRO A 44 -14.31 22.01 11.56
C PRO A 44 -14.77 20.76 10.79
N GLY A 45 -13.87 19.84 10.46
CA GLY A 45 -14.15 18.58 9.77
C GLY A 45 -14.38 17.38 10.70
N GLY A 46 -14.38 17.59 12.02
CA GLY A 46 -14.49 16.53 13.03
C GLY A 46 -13.28 16.49 13.98
N ASP A 47 -13.40 15.66 15.02
CA ASP A 47 -12.36 15.47 16.02
C ASP A 47 -11.25 14.56 15.51
N LEU A 48 -9.99 14.92 15.76
CA LEU A 48 -8.82 14.13 15.38
C LEU A 48 -7.96 13.79 16.60
N ARG A 49 -7.76 12.51 16.89
CA ARG A 49 -6.94 12.03 18.01
C ARG A 49 -5.49 11.87 17.58
N LEU A 50 -4.62 12.55 18.30
CA LEU A 50 -3.18 12.51 18.10
C LEU A 50 -2.49 11.79 19.25
N GLN A 51 -1.41 11.08 18.94
CA GLN A 51 -0.47 10.55 19.90
C GLN A 51 0.93 11.04 19.57
N VAL A 52 1.63 11.63 20.53
CA VAL A 52 3.05 11.95 20.41
C VAL A 52 3.84 11.08 21.37
N THR A 53 4.78 10.31 20.86
CA THR A 53 5.63 9.43 21.66
C THR A 53 7.02 10.03 21.75
N VAL A 54 7.41 10.47 22.95
CA VAL A 54 8.72 11.09 23.20
C VAL A 54 9.69 10.05 23.75
N SER A 55 10.86 9.92 23.13
CA SER A 55 11.90 8.97 23.49
C SER A 55 13.26 9.67 23.63
N LEU A 56 14.30 8.94 24.05
CA LEU A 56 15.69 9.40 23.98
C LEU A 56 16.42 8.62 22.89
N ASN A 57 17.23 9.31 22.09
CA ASN A 57 18.16 8.66 21.17
C ASN A 57 19.39 8.09 21.92
N GLU A 58 20.30 7.44 21.18
CA GLU A 58 21.53 6.85 21.73
C GLU A 58 22.45 7.87 22.42
N ASN A 59 22.32 9.16 22.07
CA ASN A 59 23.08 10.27 22.66
C ASN A 59 22.37 10.89 23.88
N GLY A 60 21.20 10.39 24.26
CA GLY A 60 20.40 10.93 25.36
C GLY A 60 19.63 12.21 25.04
N GLU A 61 19.47 12.55 23.75
CA GLU A 61 18.66 13.69 23.30
C GLU A 61 17.23 13.25 23.05
N GLN A 62 16.27 14.15 23.30
CA GLN A 62 14.85 13.85 23.07
C GLN A 62 14.54 13.75 21.57
N THR A 63 13.84 12.70 21.21
CA THR A 63 13.23 12.50 19.89
C THR A 63 11.74 12.25 20.06
N ALA A 64 10.96 12.47 19.02
CA ALA A 64 9.54 12.13 19.07
C ALA A 64 9.00 11.72 17.70
N VAL A 65 7.91 10.98 17.75
CA VAL A 65 7.06 10.67 16.60
C VAL A 65 5.62 11.08 16.93
N LEU A 66 4.87 11.51 15.92
CA LEU A 66 3.47 11.84 16.01
C LEU A 66 2.66 10.86 15.17
N GLU A 67 1.61 10.30 15.73
CA GLU A 67 0.69 9.39 15.09
C GLU A 67 -0.71 10.01 15.10
N SER A 68 -1.42 9.95 13.97
CA SER A 68 -2.84 10.29 13.88
C SER A 68 -3.67 9.00 14.00
N LEU A 69 -4.29 8.80 15.16
CA LEU A 69 -4.97 7.55 15.51
C LEU A 69 -6.23 7.28 14.67
N ASP A 70 -6.73 8.30 13.96
CA ASP A 70 -7.97 8.22 13.19
C ASP A 70 -7.75 8.21 11.67
N GLN A 71 -6.59 8.66 11.18
CA GLN A 71 -6.34 8.81 9.74
C GLN A 71 -5.32 7.81 9.20
N ALA A 72 -4.34 7.40 10.01
CA ALA A 72 -3.32 6.42 9.63
C ALA A 72 -2.70 5.77 10.88
N PRO A 73 -3.47 4.95 11.63
CA PRO A 73 -2.98 4.32 12.84
C PRO A 73 -1.79 3.40 12.52
N GLY A 74 -0.73 3.50 13.33
CA GLY A 74 0.54 2.78 13.13
C GLY A 74 1.55 3.48 12.21
N GLN A 75 1.19 4.60 11.57
CA GLN A 75 2.14 5.41 10.81
C GLN A 75 2.69 6.57 11.63
N ASP A 76 3.98 6.49 11.95
CA ASP A 76 4.71 7.49 12.73
C ASP A 76 5.24 8.62 11.85
N ILE A 77 4.84 9.85 12.16
CA ILE A 77 5.37 11.09 11.55
C ILE A 77 6.54 11.59 12.40
N PRO A 78 7.77 11.67 11.86
CA PRO A 78 8.92 12.15 12.61
C PRO A 78 8.75 13.60 13.08
N VAL A 79 8.97 13.84 14.37
CA VAL A 79 8.96 15.18 14.94
C VAL A 79 10.33 15.83 14.74
N SER A 80 10.36 16.99 14.06
CA SER A 80 11.59 17.69 13.71
C SER A 80 12.30 18.30 14.92
N THR A 81 11.56 18.87 15.86
CA THR A 81 12.10 19.32 17.15
C THR A 81 11.12 18.99 18.26
N VAL A 82 11.63 18.57 19.42
CA VAL A 82 10.82 18.30 20.60
C VAL A 82 11.52 18.84 21.84
N THR A 83 10.74 19.37 22.77
CA THR A 83 11.16 19.74 24.12
C THR A 83 10.06 19.33 25.08
N LEU A 84 10.39 18.45 26.00
CA LEU A 84 9.52 18.00 27.07
C LEU A 84 10.25 18.14 28.40
N ASP A 85 9.77 19.04 29.25
CA ASP A 85 10.29 19.27 30.59
C ASP A 85 9.16 19.41 31.63
N ALA A 86 9.45 19.95 32.83
CA ALA A 86 8.48 19.98 33.94
C ALA A 86 7.35 20.96 33.70
N ASP A 87 7.65 22.01 32.93
CA ASP A 87 6.80 23.16 32.78
C ASP A 87 6.27 23.26 31.34
N ARG A 88 6.94 22.65 30.37
CA ARG A 88 6.64 22.82 28.95
C ARG A 88 6.69 21.53 28.14
N PHE A 89 5.76 21.42 27.19
CA PHE A 89 5.82 20.47 26.10
C PHE A 89 5.64 21.23 24.78
N SER A 90 6.65 21.21 23.93
CA SER A 90 6.60 21.85 22.62
C SER A 90 7.25 20.96 21.56
N PHE A 91 6.68 20.97 20.36
CA PHE A 91 7.26 20.27 19.23
C PHE A 91 6.95 20.94 17.90
N SER A 92 7.74 20.64 16.87
CA SER A 92 7.48 21.05 15.49
C SER A 92 7.68 19.90 14.51
N ILE A 93 6.89 19.89 13.46
CA ILE A 93 6.98 18.96 12.34
C ILE A 93 7.09 19.81 11.07
N GLN A 94 8.32 20.02 10.63
CA GLN A 94 8.63 20.95 9.54
C GLN A 94 7.97 20.52 8.22
N GLN A 95 7.89 19.21 7.96
CA GLN A 95 7.33 18.61 6.75
C GLN A 95 5.88 19.02 6.49
N ILE A 96 5.08 19.17 7.56
CA ILE A 96 3.64 19.48 7.46
C ILE A 96 3.28 20.85 8.03
N GLY A 97 4.30 21.67 8.35
CA GLY A 97 4.12 23.01 8.94
C GLY A 97 3.39 23.01 10.29
N ALA A 98 3.43 21.89 11.03
CA ALA A 98 2.73 21.76 12.30
C ALA A 98 3.64 22.12 13.48
N ARG A 99 3.05 22.69 14.53
CA ARG A 99 3.72 22.94 15.81
C ARG A 99 2.75 22.87 16.98
N PHE A 100 3.26 22.50 18.15
CA PHE A 100 2.54 22.60 19.40
C PHE A 100 3.42 23.32 20.43
N ASP A 101 2.79 24.13 21.27
CA ASP A 101 3.44 24.78 22.41
C ASP A 101 2.45 24.82 23.57
N GLY A 102 2.78 24.14 24.66
CA GLY A 102 1.90 24.02 25.83
C GLY A 102 2.66 24.03 27.15
N GLU A 103 1.96 24.51 28.17
CA GLU A 103 2.46 24.60 29.55
C GLU A 103 1.79 23.53 30.43
N TRP A 104 2.52 23.04 31.42
CA TRP A 104 2.02 22.04 32.36
C TRP A 104 0.88 22.59 33.22
N ASN A 105 -0.25 21.89 33.22
CA ASN A 105 -1.40 22.14 34.06
C ASN A 105 -1.53 21.04 35.12
N ALA A 106 -1.16 21.37 36.35
CA ALA A 106 -1.18 20.42 37.47
C ALA A 106 -2.58 19.94 37.86
N GLN A 107 -3.65 20.68 37.54
CA GLN A 107 -5.03 20.29 37.88
C GLN A 107 -5.54 19.17 36.98
N THR A 108 -5.17 19.22 35.71
CA THR A 108 -5.60 18.26 34.68
C THR A 108 -4.52 17.23 34.34
N GLN A 109 -3.33 17.37 34.94
CA GLN A 109 -2.16 16.53 34.69
C GLN A 109 -1.84 16.42 33.19
N SER A 110 -1.85 17.57 32.50
CA SER A 110 -1.70 17.67 31.05
C SER A 110 -0.87 18.89 30.66
N TYR A 111 -0.35 18.90 29.44
CA TYR A 111 0.18 20.11 28.82
C TYR A 111 -0.93 20.77 28.01
N ASP A 112 -1.34 21.95 28.44
CA ASP A 112 -2.40 22.73 27.81
C ASP A 112 -1.73 23.81 26.95
N GLY A 113 -2.05 23.83 25.65
CA GLY A 113 -1.33 24.65 24.68
C GLY A 113 -2.11 24.93 23.41
N VAL A 114 -1.39 25.36 22.39
CA VAL A 114 -1.95 25.63 21.06
C VAL A 114 -1.23 24.79 20.02
N PHE A 115 -1.98 23.93 19.34
CA PHE A 115 -1.53 23.29 18.10
C PHE A 115 -1.76 24.24 16.93
N SER A 116 -0.76 24.42 16.07
CA SER A 116 -0.84 25.28 14.89
C SER A 116 -0.46 24.52 13.63
N GLN A 117 -1.33 24.56 12.62
CA GLN A 117 -1.07 24.06 11.27
C GLN A 117 -1.98 24.80 10.29
N GLY A 118 -1.61 26.01 9.88
CA GLY A 118 -2.48 26.93 9.13
C GLY A 118 -3.63 27.55 9.95
N MET A 119 -4.15 26.85 10.96
CA MET A 119 -5.07 27.34 11.99
C MET A 119 -4.49 27.12 13.39
N GLN A 120 -4.95 27.88 14.38
CA GLN A 120 -4.57 27.72 15.79
C GLN A 120 -5.71 27.04 16.56
N ILE A 121 -5.43 25.89 17.16
CA ILE A 121 -6.40 25.05 17.85
C ILE A 121 -5.91 24.88 19.30
N PRO A 122 -6.68 25.29 20.32
CA PRO A 122 -6.40 24.92 21.70
C PRO A 122 -6.34 23.40 21.85
N THR A 123 -5.29 22.88 22.44
CA THR A 123 -5.04 21.44 22.48
C THR A 123 -4.47 21.04 23.82
N ARG A 124 -4.94 19.91 24.34
CA ARG A 124 -4.50 19.34 25.61
C ARG A 124 -3.84 17.99 25.37
N PHE A 125 -2.56 17.88 25.67
CA PHE A 125 -1.84 16.60 25.68
C PHE A 125 -1.80 16.03 27.10
N ALA A 126 -2.43 14.88 27.30
CA ALA A 126 -2.43 14.16 28.58
C ALA A 126 -1.87 12.75 28.40
N ARG A 127 -1.47 12.10 29.49
CA ARG A 127 -1.11 10.68 29.44
C ARG A 127 -2.31 9.87 28.93
N PRO A 128 -2.13 8.92 28.00
CA PRO A 128 -3.19 7.99 27.68
C PRO A 128 -3.64 7.31 28.96
N ALA A 129 -4.96 7.28 29.20
CA ALA A 129 -5.51 6.48 30.28
C ALA A 129 -4.99 5.05 30.08
N GLN A 130 -4.35 4.49 31.11
CA GLN A 130 -3.98 3.07 31.10
C GLN A 130 -5.29 2.29 31.00
N SER A 131 -5.63 1.83 29.80
CA SER A 131 -6.68 0.84 29.65
C SER A 131 -6.19 -0.40 30.39
N GLN A 132 -6.90 -0.79 31.45
CA GLN A 132 -6.65 -2.08 32.07
C GLN A 132 -6.72 -3.13 30.96
N ALA A 133 -5.67 -3.95 30.83
CA ALA A 133 -5.67 -5.06 29.92
C ALA A 133 -6.89 -5.94 30.22
N VAL A 134 -7.76 -6.10 29.22
CA VAL A 134 -8.97 -6.90 29.33
C VAL A 134 -8.62 -8.31 28.88
N PHE A 135 -8.87 -9.29 29.73
CA PHE A 135 -8.60 -10.70 29.45
C PHE A 135 -9.94 -11.44 29.29
N MET A 136 -10.20 -11.94 28.08
CA MET A 136 -11.35 -12.76 27.69
C MET A 136 -10.90 -14.00 26.90
N PRO A 137 -10.11 -14.91 27.51
CA PRO A 137 -9.60 -16.11 26.83
C PRO A 137 -10.71 -17.05 26.35
N GLU A 138 -11.93 -16.93 26.87
CA GLU A 138 -13.09 -17.66 26.36
C GLU A 138 -13.49 -17.28 24.91
N LEU A 139 -13.00 -16.14 24.42
CA LEU A 139 -13.17 -15.71 23.04
C LEU A 139 -12.07 -16.25 22.12
N ASP A 140 -10.95 -16.74 22.66
CA ASP A 140 -9.79 -17.16 21.87
C ASP A 140 -10.17 -18.13 20.75
N GLY A 141 -9.63 -17.90 19.56
CA GLY A 141 -9.86 -18.69 18.35
C GLY A 141 -10.41 -17.86 17.20
N MET A 142 -10.77 -18.54 16.12
CA MET A 142 -11.33 -17.93 14.91
C MET A 142 -12.85 -18.06 14.87
N TRP A 143 -13.49 -17.02 14.36
CA TRP A 143 -14.93 -16.95 14.20
C TRP A 143 -15.29 -16.44 12.81
N GLU A 144 -16.23 -17.10 12.13
CA GLU A 144 -16.71 -16.70 10.81
C GLU A 144 -18.07 -16.04 10.93
N GLY A 145 -18.26 -14.89 10.30
CA GLY A 145 -19.53 -14.16 10.30
C GLY A 145 -19.85 -13.62 8.93
N HIS A 146 -21.10 -13.24 8.74
CA HIS A 146 -21.53 -12.53 7.53
C HIS A 146 -22.52 -11.44 7.87
N LEU A 147 -22.53 -10.41 7.03
CA LEU A 147 -23.49 -9.32 7.02
C LEU A 147 -24.19 -9.36 5.67
N ASP A 148 -25.49 -9.56 5.69
CA ASP A 148 -26.32 -9.36 4.50
C ASP A 148 -26.97 -7.98 4.58
N ARG A 149 -26.76 -7.15 3.57
CA ARG A 149 -27.41 -5.85 3.43
C ARG A 149 -27.75 -5.59 1.97
N ASP A 150 -29.03 -5.37 1.69
CA ASP A 150 -29.55 -5.26 0.34
C ASP A 150 -29.15 -6.51 -0.50
N ASP A 151 -28.61 -6.34 -1.71
CA ASP A 151 -28.11 -7.43 -2.55
C ASP A 151 -26.62 -7.75 -2.33
N THR A 152 -26.00 -7.23 -1.25
CA THR A 152 -24.59 -7.43 -0.94
C THR A 152 -24.41 -8.26 0.33
N ARG A 153 -23.68 -9.39 0.19
CA ARG A 153 -23.21 -10.21 1.30
C ARG A 153 -21.75 -9.91 1.56
N LEU A 154 -21.41 -9.51 2.78
CA LEU A 154 -20.04 -9.35 3.24
C LEU A 154 -19.69 -10.46 4.22
N GLU A 155 -18.60 -11.16 3.94
CA GLU A 155 -18.09 -12.26 4.76
C GLU A 155 -16.88 -11.79 5.56
N PHE A 156 -16.82 -12.22 6.81
CA PHE A 156 -15.81 -11.79 7.77
C PHE A 156 -15.25 -12.97 8.56
N THR A 157 -13.99 -12.84 8.98
CA THR A 157 -13.47 -13.63 10.10
C THR A 157 -12.99 -12.72 11.22
N LEU A 158 -13.24 -13.12 12.47
CA LEU A 158 -12.75 -12.46 13.66
C LEU A 158 -11.71 -13.39 14.31
N GLU A 159 -10.47 -12.93 14.38
CA GLU A 159 -9.40 -13.57 15.12
C GLU A 159 -9.36 -13.03 16.53
N VAL A 160 -9.26 -13.91 17.53
CA VAL A 160 -9.12 -13.51 18.92
C VAL A 160 -7.98 -14.29 19.57
N GLN A 161 -7.06 -13.55 20.20
CA GLN A 161 -5.93 -14.13 20.92
C GLN A 161 -5.71 -13.42 22.26
N THR A 162 -5.54 -14.19 23.32
CA THR A 162 -5.20 -13.67 24.66
C THR A 162 -3.73 -13.91 24.98
N GLY A 163 -2.98 -12.83 25.23
CA GLY A 163 -1.56 -12.86 25.62
C GLY A 163 -1.29 -12.06 26.89
N GLU A 164 -0.01 -11.82 27.21
CA GLU A 164 0.40 -11.07 28.41
C GLU A 164 -0.11 -9.61 28.43
N ALA A 165 -0.37 -9.05 27.25
CA ALA A 165 -0.90 -7.70 27.06
C ALA A 165 -2.45 -7.60 27.07
N GLY A 166 -3.15 -8.72 27.31
CA GLY A 166 -4.62 -8.81 27.24
C GLY A 166 -5.13 -9.56 26.01
N THR A 167 -6.44 -9.54 25.79
CA THR A 167 -7.10 -10.11 24.62
C THR A 167 -7.10 -9.12 23.47
N GLN A 168 -6.54 -9.55 22.35
CA GLN A 168 -6.45 -8.81 21.10
C GLN A 168 -7.37 -9.45 20.07
N LEU A 169 -7.93 -8.59 19.21
CA LEU A 169 -8.84 -9.01 18.16
C LEU A 169 -8.39 -8.40 16.83
N ALA A 170 -8.57 -9.13 15.75
CA ALA A 170 -8.42 -8.63 14.40
C ALA A 170 -9.60 -9.12 13.56
N LEU A 171 -10.15 -8.23 12.73
CA LEU A 171 -11.21 -8.60 11.80
C LEU A 171 -10.61 -8.72 10.39
N ASN A 172 -11.04 -9.72 9.64
CA ASN A 172 -10.78 -9.82 8.21
C ASN A 172 -12.13 -9.66 7.49
N SER A 173 -12.19 -8.84 6.46
CA SER A 173 -13.27 -8.86 5.48
C SER A 173 -12.84 -9.68 4.28
N ILE A 174 -13.38 -10.89 4.18
CA ILE A 174 -13.03 -11.87 3.15
C ILE A 174 -13.52 -11.40 1.80
N THR A 175 -14.79 -10.98 1.72
CA THR A 175 -15.38 -10.48 0.47
C THR A 175 -14.68 -9.22 -0.04
N GLN A 176 -14.17 -8.39 0.87
CA GLN A 176 -13.47 -7.16 0.52
C GLN A 176 -11.95 -7.33 0.49
N GLY A 177 -11.40 -8.53 0.69
CA GLY A 177 -9.96 -8.77 0.65
C GLY A 177 -9.11 -7.97 1.66
N VAL A 178 -9.72 -7.46 2.74
CA VAL A 178 -9.02 -6.68 3.77
C VAL A 178 -8.76 -7.57 4.98
N TYR A 179 -7.50 -7.72 5.38
CA TYR A 179 -7.10 -8.60 6.48
C TYR A 179 -6.44 -7.81 7.60
N GLY A 180 -6.51 -8.31 8.84
CA GLY A 180 -5.86 -7.69 9.99
C GLY A 180 -6.46 -6.36 10.41
N ILE A 181 -7.73 -6.08 10.10
CA ILE A 181 -8.41 -4.83 10.45
C ILE A 181 -8.34 -4.67 11.98
N PRO A 182 -7.73 -3.58 12.49
CA PRO A 182 -7.59 -3.37 13.91
C PRO A 182 -8.95 -3.28 14.62
N VAL A 183 -9.10 -4.08 15.67
CA VAL A 183 -10.24 -4.01 16.58
C VAL A 183 -9.76 -3.41 17.91
N THR A 184 -10.51 -2.45 18.44
CA THR A 184 -10.14 -1.71 19.65
C THR A 184 -11.32 -1.61 20.61
N GLY A 185 -11.08 -1.11 21.83
CA GLY A 185 -12.15 -0.80 22.76
C GLY A 185 -12.87 -2.02 23.34
N LEU A 186 -12.21 -3.19 23.37
CA LEU A 186 -12.79 -4.41 23.94
C LEU A 186 -13.21 -4.19 25.40
N ALA A 187 -14.50 -4.35 25.69
CA ALA A 187 -15.07 -4.15 27.02
C ALA A 187 -16.20 -5.14 27.32
N ARG A 188 -16.43 -5.44 28.59
CA ARG A 188 -17.59 -6.25 29.06
C ARG A 188 -18.46 -5.45 30.01
N THR A 189 -19.76 -5.44 29.73
CA THR A 189 -20.79 -4.87 30.62
C THR A 189 -21.88 -5.91 30.83
N GLY A 190 -21.81 -6.65 31.95
CA GLY A 190 -22.73 -7.76 32.21
C GLY A 190 -22.49 -8.95 31.29
N SER A 191 -23.53 -9.42 30.59
CA SER A 191 -23.45 -10.47 29.55
C SER A 191 -22.97 -9.94 28.19
N PHE A 192 -23.04 -8.63 27.97
CA PHE A 192 -22.64 -8.00 26.73
C PHE A 192 -21.15 -7.73 26.67
N ILE A 193 -20.57 -8.01 25.52
CA ILE A 193 -19.21 -7.67 25.14
C ILE A 193 -19.31 -6.67 23.99
N GLU A 194 -18.41 -5.70 23.98
CA GLU A 194 -18.36 -4.70 22.92
C GLU A 194 -16.93 -4.52 22.45
N PHE A 195 -16.77 -4.24 21.15
CA PHE A 195 -15.56 -3.66 20.59
C PHE A 195 -15.91 -2.74 19.43
N THR A 196 -14.92 -1.95 19.00
CA THR A 196 -15.03 -1.02 17.88
C THR A 196 -14.07 -1.41 16.76
N ILE A 197 -14.51 -1.27 15.52
CA ILE A 197 -13.72 -1.36 14.30
C ILE A 197 -13.57 0.09 13.78
N PRO A 198 -12.47 0.80 14.12
CA PRO A 198 -12.37 2.23 13.85
C PRO A 198 -12.41 2.56 12.35
N ALA A 199 -11.74 1.75 11.52
CA ALA A 199 -11.68 1.92 10.07
C ALA A 199 -13.07 1.93 9.40
N ALA A 200 -14.06 1.26 10.01
CA ALA A 200 -15.43 1.21 9.50
C ALA A 200 -16.40 2.14 10.27
N ASN A 201 -15.92 2.77 11.36
CA ASN A 201 -16.75 3.47 12.34
C ASN A 201 -17.90 2.60 12.88
N VAL A 202 -17.60 1.32 13.15
CA VAL A 202 -18.58 0.32 13.61
C VAL A 202 -18.29 -0.03 15.06
N THR A 203 -19.35 -0.08 15.88
CA THR A 203 -19.34 -0.72 17.19
C THR A 203 -20.13 -2.03 17.12
N TYR A 204 -19.53 -3.13 17.54
CA TYR A 204 -20.21 -4.42 17.68
C TYR A 204 -20.48 -4.71 19.15
N THR A 205 -21.76 -4.75 19.53
CA THR A 205 -22.19 -5.20 20.86
C THR A 205 -22.81 -6.59 20.73
N PHE A 206 -22.30 -7.59 21.45
CA PHE A 206 -22.73 -8.99 21.31
C PHE A 206 -22.79 -9.73 22.64
N GLU A 207 -23.57 -10.81 22.65
CA GLU A 207 -23.50 -11.85 23.67
C GLU A 207 -22.87 -13.11 23.07
N ARG A 208 -22.12 -13.84 23.89
CA ARG A 208 -21.59 -15.15 23.52
C ARG A 208 -22.53 -16.26 23.98
N ASP A 209 -22.91 -17.14 23.07
CA ASP A 209 -23.52 -18.43 23.37
C ASP A 209 -22.67 -19.56 22.78
N ALA A 210 -21.92 -20.26 23.65
CA ALA A 210 -20.99 -21.33 23.30
C ALA A 210 -20.02 -20.98 22.16
N ASP A 211 -20.34 -21.41 20.95
CA ASP A 211 -19.56 -21.24 19.72
C ASP A 211 -20.20 -20.24 18.77
N THR A 212 -21.05 -19.35 19.30
CA THR A 212 -21.64 -18.23 18.56
C THR A 212 -21.47 -16.91 19.29
N LEU A 213 -21.20 -15.85 18.55
CA LEU A 213 -21.27 -14.46 19.00
C LEU A 213 -22.45 -13.83 18.28
N ASN A 214 -23.49 -13.45 19.02
CA ASN A 214 -24.70 -12.88 18.44
C ASN A 214 -24.83 -11.43 18.91
N GLY A 215 -24.89 -10.49 17.98
CA GLY A 215 -24.90 -9.09 18.34
C GLY A 215 -25.33 -8.18 17.22
N GLN A 216 -25.16 -6.88 17.47
CA GLN A 216 -25.54 -5.82 16.53
C GLN A 216 -24.34 -4.97 16.14
N TRP A 217 -24.17 -4.81 14.83
CA TRP A 217 -23.30 -3.80 14.24
C TRP A 217 -24.03 -2.47 14.20
N ARG A 218 -23.48 -1.50 14.93
CA ARG A 218 -23.96 -0.11 14.96
C ARG A 218 -22.97 0.80 14.27
N ARG A 219 -23.48 1.60 13.35
CA ARG A 219 -22.69 2.61 12.63
C ARG A 219 -23.48 3.92 12.61
N PRO A 220 -22.91 5.05 13.05
CA PRO A 220 -23.63 6.33 13.02
C PRO A 220 -24.15 6.66 11.63
N GLY A 221 -25.45 7.01 11.53
CA GLY A 221 -26.12 7.34 10.26
C GLY A 221 -26.69 6.16 9.48
N PHE A 222 -26.55 4.92 9.99
CA PHE A 222 -27.12 3.72 9.38
C PHE A 222 -27.99 2.96 10.40
N GLU A 223 -28.96 2.18 9.92
CA GLU A 223 -29.70 1.24 10.77
C GLU A 223 -28.77 0.15 11.30
N ASP A 224 -29.01 -0.26 12.55
CA ASP A 224 -28.31 -1.37 13.20
C ASP A 224 -28.59 -2.68 12.46
N VAL A 225 -27.57 -3.52 12.29
CA VAL A 225 -27.70 -4.82 11.62
C VAL A 225 -27.29 -5.95 12.55
N ASP A 226 -28.10 -7.00 12.60
CA ASP A 226 -27.77 -8.21 13.35
C ASP A 226 -26.67 -8.98 12.63
N VAL A 227 -25.59 -9.29 13.36
CA VAL A 227 -24.45 -10.06 12.86
C VAL A 227 -24.14 -11.19 13.84
N SER A 228 -24.06 -12.39 13.29
CA SER A 228 -23.65 -13.59 14.02
C SER A 228 -22.31 -14.08 13.53
N PHE A 229 -21.41 -14.37 14.47
CA PHE A 229 -20.17 -15.10 14.20
C PHE A 229 -20.26 -16.51 14.79
N VAL A 230 -19.77 -17.52 14.08
CA VAL A 230 -19.70 -18.91 14.52
C VAL A 230 -18.24 -19.33 14.62
N ARG A 231 -17.87 -19.99 15.72
CA ARG A 231 -16.51 -20.48 15.92
C ARG A 231 -16.18 -21.55 14.88
N ILE A 232 -15.00 -21.43 14.29
CA ILE A 232 -14.49 -22.41 13.32
C ILE A 232 -13.25 -23.12 13.86
N ALA A 233 -13.11 -24.40 13.49
CA ALA A 233 -12.02 -25.27 13.96
C ALA A 233 -10.71 -25.10 13.17
N SER A 234 -10.75 -24.37 12.05
CA SER A 234 -9.61 -24.12 11.18
C SER A 234 -9.24 -22.65 11.28
N GLU A 235 -7.94 -22.36 11.32
CA GLU A 235 -7.44 -21.12 10.71
C GLU A 235 -7.94 -21.14 9.26
N ILE A 236 -8.84 -20.23 8.89
CA ILE A 236 -8.92 -19.86 7.48
C ILE A 236 -7.67 -19.01 7.31
N THR A 237 -6.56 -19.67 6.95
CA THR A 237 -5.44 -18.96 6.33
C THR A 237 -6.06 -18.20 5.17
N GLY A 238 -5.79 -16.90 5.05
CA GLY A 238 -6.19 -16.12 3.88
C GLY A 238 -5.86 -16.86 2.58
N PRO A 239 -6.38 -16.40 1.44
CA PRO A 239 -6.29 -17.13 0.19
C PRO A 239 -4.82 -17.54 -0.08
N ASN A 240 -4.60 -18.82 -0.36
CA ASN A 240 -3.26 -19.40 -0.45
C ASN A 240 -2.49 -18.68 -1.58
N ARG A 241 -1.27 -18.23 -1.28
CA ARG A 241 -0.37 -17.56 -2.23
C ARG A 241 0.88 -18.42 -2.43
N PRO A 242 0.77 -19.60 -3.08
CA PRO A 242 1.84 -20.58 -3.12
C PRO A 242 3.09 -20.08 -3.88
N GLN A 243 2.95 -19.02 -4.67
CA GLN A 243 4.04 -18.42 -5.44
C GLN A 243 4.79 -17.32 -4.68
N THR A 244 4.22 -16.77 -3.60
CA THR A 244 4.91 -15.74 -2.81
C THR A 244 6.22 -16.32 -2.28
N PRO A 245 7.38 -15.74 -2.66
CA PRO A 245 8.66 -16.34 -2.34
C PRO A 245 8.94 -16.22 -0.83
N LEU A 246 9.46 -17.30 -0.24
CA LEU A 246 9.83 -17.36 1.17
C LEU A 246 11.31 -17.71 1.34
N PRO A 247 12.01 -17.14 2.34
CA PRO A 247 13.40 -17.47 2.60
C PRO A 247 13.57 -18.92 3.11
N PRO A 248 14.76 -19.51 2.98
CA PRO A 248 15.98 -18.91 2.41
C PRO A 248 15.94 -18.87 0.87
N PHE A 249 16.36 -17.74 0.31
CA PHE A 249 16.43 -17.55 -1.14
C PHE A 249 17.72 -18.13 -1.72
N PRO A 250 17.69 -18.68 -2.95
CA PRO A 250 18.87 -19.22 -3.63
C PRO A 250 19.66 -18.11 -4.36
N TYR A 251 19.51 -16.85 -3.96
CA TYR A 251 20.11 -15.66 -4.55
C TYR A 251 20.41 -14.63 -3.46
N THR A 252 21.15 -13.58 -3.80
CA THR A 252 21.47 -12.49 -2.87
C THR A 252 20.39 -11.41 -2.97
N GLU A 253 19.99 -10.84 -1.83
CA GLU A 253 19.13 -9.67 -1.76
C GLU A 253 19.90 -8.51 -1.12
N LEU A 254 19.80 -7.33 -1.73
CA LEU A 254 20.44 -6.10 -1.27
C LEU A 254 19.39 -4.99 -1.21
N ASP A 255 19.16 -4.45 -0.02
CA ASP A 255 18.38 -3.22 0.11
C ASP A 255 19.22 -2.02 -0.34
N VAL A 256 18.61 -1.16 -1.14
CA VAL A 256 19.27 -0.02 -1.77
C VAL A 256 18.47 1.26 -1.57
N ARG A 257 19.16 2.40 -1.58
CA ARG A 257 18.56 3.73 -1.62
C ARG A 257 19.17 4.49 -2.79
N ILE A 258 18.30 5.05 -3.63
CA ILE A 258 18.66 5.61 -4.93
C ILE A 258 18.14 7.04 -4.97
N ASP A 259 19.05 8.01 -4.99
CA ASP A 259 18.66 9.42 -5.13
C ASP A 259 18.29 9.70 -6.59
N ASN A 260 17.17 10.38 -6.82
CA ASN A 260 16.83 10.88 -8.15
C ASN A 260 17.55 12.22 -8.38
N PRO A 261 18.50 12.31 -9.33
CA PRO A 261 19.26 13.53 -9.57
C PRO A 261 18.41 14.68 -10.16
N ASP A 262 17.28 14.36 -10.79
CA ASP A 262 16.39 15.32 -11.44
C ASP A 262 15.21 15.75 -10.54
N ALA A 263 15.09 15.16 -9.35
CA ALA A 263 14.05 15.50 -8.37
C ALA A 263 14.63 15.67 -6.96
N GLU A 264 14.90 16.93 -6.57
CA GLU A 264 15.45 17.26 -5.26
C GLU A 264 14.57 16.73 -4.11
N GLY A 265 15.16 15.97 -3.19
CA GLY A 265 14.46 15.39 -2.04
C GLY A 265 13.74 14.07 -2.32
N VAL A 266 13.85 13.53 -3.54
CA VAL A 266 13.35 12.19 -3.89
C VAL A 266 14.49 11.17 -3.79
N THR A 267 14.31 10.22 -2.89
CA THR A 267 15.18 9.04 -2.70
C THR A 267 14.28 7.80 -2.69
N LEU A 268 14.51 6.92 -3.65
CA LEU A 268 13.76 5.69 -3.86
C LEU A 268 14.38 4.55 -3.04
N ALA A 269 13.56 3.85 -2.28
CA ALA A 269 13.96 2.64 -1.56
C ALA A 269 13.64 1.41 -2.42
N GLY A 270 14.59 0.48 -2.52
CA GLY A 270 14.39 -0.72 -3.32
C GLY A 270 15.17 -1.93 -2.84
N THR A 271 14.97 -3.05 -3.53
CA THR A 271 15.66 -4.31 -3.30
C THR A 271 16.20 -4.82 -4.64
N LEU A 272 17.52 -5.00 -4.70
CA LEU A 272 18.22 -5.66 -5.80
C LEU A 272 18.41 -7.14 -5.46
N THR A 273 17.91 -8.00 -6.33
CA THR A 273 18.09 -9.46 -6.29
C THR A 273 19.14 -9.85 -7.32
N VAL A 274 20.17 -10.61 -6.91
CA VAL A 274 21.30 -10.99 -7.78
C VAL A 274 21.46 -12.52 -7.79
N PRO A 275 21.45 -13.17 -8.97
CA PRO A 275 21.63 -14.61 -9.08
C PRO A 275 22.94 -15.09 -8.46
N GLN A 276 22.97 -16.35 -8.00
CA GLN A 276 24.23 -17.00 -7.61
C GLN A 276 25.03 -17.41 -8.87
N GLY A 277 26.35 -17.33 -8.80
CA GLY A 277 27.25 -17.78 -9.85
C GLY A 277 28.17 -16.68 -10.38
N GLU A 278 28.82 -16.96 -11.51
CA GLU A 278 29.70 -15.99 -12.16
C GLU A 278 28.87 -15.08 -13.08
N GLY A 279 28.69 -13.83 -12.66
CA GLY A 279 28.15 -12.76 -13.51
C GLY A 279 29.18 -12.27 -14.56
N PRO A 280 28.96 -11.09 -15.16
CA PRO A 280 27.82 -10.21 -14.93
C PRO A 280 26.54 -10.73 -15.61
N PHE A 281 25.39 -10.52 -14.99
CA PHE A 281 24.06 -10.98 -15.42
C PHE A 281 23.32 -9.91 -16.23
N PRO A 282 22.37 -10.28 -17.11
CA PRO A 282 21.34 -9.32 -17.52
C PRO A 282 20.57 -8.86 -16.28
N GLY A 283 20.26 -7.57 -16.23
CA GLY A 283 19.49 -6.93 -15.18
C GLY A 283 18.18 -6.38 -15.72
N VAL A 284 17.13 -6.37 -14.89
CA VAL A 284 15.89 -5.65 -15.17
C VAL A 284 15.43 -4.80 -13.99
N VAL A 285 14.87 -3.64 -14.30
CA VAL A 285 14.11 -2.81 -13.36
C VAL A 285 12.63 -3.08 -13.56
N LEU A 286 11.89 -3.37 -12.48
CA LEU A 286 10.43 -3.49 -12.54
C LEU A 286 9.77 -2.15 -12.23
N ILE A 287 8.85 -1.72 -13.08
CA ILE A 287 8.12 -0.44 -12.97
C ILE A 287 6.63 -0.76 -12.78
N SER A 288 6.11 -0.35 -11.63
CA SER A 288 4.75 -0.64 -11.14
C SER A 288 3.66 0.05 -11.98
N GLY A 289 2.43 -0.42 -11.82
CA GLY A 289 1.24 0.19 -12.38
C GLY A 289 0.78 1.46 -11.64
N SER A 290 -0.44 1.89 -11.94
CA SER A 290 -1.00 3.15 -11.44
C SER A 290 -1.34 3.11 -9.95
N GLY A 291 -1.22 4.28 -9.30
CA GLY A 291 -1.43 4.43 -7.86
C GLY A 291 -0.11 4.30 -7.11
N PRO A 292 -0.07 4.59 -5.80
CA PRO A 292 1.13 4.43 -5.02
C PRO A 292 1.33 2.94 -4.69
N GLN A 293 2.43 2.34 -5.13
CA GLN A 293 2.72 0.91 -4.99
C GLN A 293 4.01 0.65 -4.19
N ASP A 294 4.00 -0.43 -3.40
CA ASP A 294 5.23 -0.96 -2.82
C ASP A 294 6.06 -1.66 -3.90
N ARG A 295 7.33 -1.98 -3.60
CA ARG A 295 8.22 -2.70 -4.54
C ARG A 295 7.72 -4.09 -4.97
N ASN A 296 6.65 -4.60 -4.37
CA ASN A 296 6.07 -5.89 -4.72
C ASN A 296 4.84 -5.77 -5.61
N GLU A 297 4.39 -4.55 -5.90
CA GLU A 297 3.12 -4.26 -6.56
C GLU A 297 1.95 -4.95 -5.85
N THR A 298 1.90 -4.80 -4.52
CA THR A 298 0.95 -5.54 -3.70
C THR A 298 -0.50 -5.15 -4.02
N VAL A 299 -1.24 -6.07 -4.63
CA VAL A 299 -2.68 -5.93 -4.89
C VAL A 299 -3.41 -7.03 -4.14
N TRP A 300 -4.30 -6.66 -3.21
CA TRP A 300 -4.86 -7.57 -2.22
C TRP A 300 -3.74 -8.24 -1.40
N THR A 301 -3.57 -9.55 -1.56
CA THR A 301 -2.48 -10.35 -0.96
C THR A 301 -1.53 -10.90 -2.02
N HIS A 302 -1.71 -10.53 -3.29
CA HIS A 302 -0.79 -10.88 -4.35
C HIS A 302 0.42 -9.93 -4.34
N GLN A 303 1.58 -10.48 -4.66
CA GLN A 303 2.83 -9.74 -4.79
C GLN A 303 3.48 -10.04 -6.16
N PRO A 304 2.89 -9.57 -7.27
CA PRO A 304 3.32 -9.92 -8.63
C PRO A 304 4.80 -9.67 -8.88
N PHE A 305 5.34 -8.54 -8.40
CA PHE A 305 6.75 -8.23 -8.60
C PHE A 305 7.68 -9.07 -7.73
N ALA A 306 7.25 -9.50 -6.54
CA ALA A 306 8.03 -10.45 -5.73
C ALA A 306 8.13 -11.81 -6.42
N VAL A 307 7.00 -12.31 -6.94
CA VAL A 307 6.92 -13.58 -7.67
C VAL A 307 7.76 -13.53 -8.96
N LEU A 308 7.62 -12.45 -9.74
CA LEU A 308 8.39 -12.27 -10.96
C LEU A 308 9.88 -12.13 -10.68
N ALA A 309 10.27 -11.36 -9.65
CA ALA A 309 11.69 -11.22 -9.28
C ALA A 309 12.33 -12.53 -8.81
N ASP A 310 11.65 -13.32 -7.95
CA ASP A 310 12.15 -14.63 -7.53
C ASP A 310 12.34 -15.55 -8.75
N TYR A 311 11.36 -15.58 -9.66
CA TYR A 311 11.43 -16.40 -10.88
C TYR A 311 12.59 -15.98 -11.79
N LEU A 312 12.67 -14.70 -12.16
CA LEU A 312 13.73 -14.20 -13.05
C LEU A 312 15.13 -14.35 -12.43
N THR A 313 15.27 -14.14 -11.12
CA THR A 313 16.56 -14.29 -10.43
C THR A 313 17.03 -15.74 -10.41
N ARG A 314 16.12 -16.70 -10.23
CA ARG A 314 16.43 -18.14 -10.37
C ARG A 314 16.85 -18.50 -11.79
N GLU A 315 16.32 -17.81 -12.79
CA GLU A 315 16.68 -17.98 -14.20
C GLU A 315 17.91 -17.17 -14.65
N GLY A 316 18.67 -16.58 -13.70
CA GLY A 316 19.94 -15.93 -13.99
C GLY A 316 19.83 -14.47 -14.44
N ILE A 317 18.72 -13.80 -14.12
CA ILE A 317 18.48 -12.38 -14.42
C ILE A 317 18.40 -11.61 -13.10
N ALA A 318 19.26 -10.61 -12.89
CA ALA A 318 19.15 -9.75 -11.71
C ALA A 318 17.94 -8.83 -11.80
N VAL A 319 17.24 -8.59 -10.68
CA VAL A 319 16.02 -7.79 -10.67
C VAL A 319 16.09 -6.71 -9.60
N LEU A 320 15.85 -5.46 -9.99
CA LEU A 320 15.71 -4.33 -9.08
C LEU A 320 14.24 -3.90 -9.03
N ARG A 321 13.70 -3.87 -7.82
CA ARG A 321 12.34 -3.41 -7.51
C ARG A 321 12.41 -2.27 -6.51
N TYR A 322 11.51 -1.31 -6.57
CA TYR A 322 11.53 -0.13 -5.72
C TYR A 322 10.13 0.31 -5.34
N ASP A 323 10.01 0.95 -4.17
CA ASP A 323 8.76 1.57 -3.73
C ASP A 323 8.58 2.89 -4.49
N ASP A 324 7.35 3.18 -4.92
CA ASP A 324 7.08 4.41 -5.67
C ASP A 324 7.38 5.66 -4.86
N ARG A 325 7.66 6.76 -5.54
CA ARG A 325 7.86 8.09 -4.93
C ARG A 325 6.77 8.40 -3.92
N GLY A 326 7.18 8.80 -2.71
CA GLY A 326 6.26 9.18 -1.64
C GLY A 326 5.44 8.03 -1.04
N PHE A 327 5.83 6.77 -1.31
CA PHE A 327 5.17 5.59 -0.78
C PHE A 327 6.15 4.65 -0.07
N GLU A 328 5.66 3.92 0.94
CA GLU A 328 6.44 3.06 1.83
C GLU A 328 7.75 3.72 2.31
N GLN A 329 8.91 3.25 1.86
CA GLN A 329 10.21 3.72 2.32
C GLN A 329 10.86 4.76 1.39
N SER A 330 10.21 5.09 0.27
CA SER A 330 10.64 6.13 -0.67
C SER A 330 10.18 7.51 -0.21
N SER A 331 11.01 8.53 -0.39
CA SER A 331 10.62 9.93 -0.12
C SER A 331 9.95 10.58 -1.35
N GLY A 332 9.51 11.83 -1.20
CA GLY A 332 8.84 12.60 -2.25
C GLY A 332 7.34 12.75 -2.03
N ASP A 333 6.66 13.35 -3.01
CA ASP A 333 5.21 13.56 -3.00
C ASP A 333 4.57 12.84 -4.20
N PHE A 334 3.83 11.76 -3.93
CA PHE A 334 3.07 11.04 -4.93
C PHE A 334 1.93 11.87 -5.52
N ALA A 335 1.25 12.68 -4.69
CA ALA A 335 -0.01 13.33 -5.06
C ALA A 335 0.17 14.42 -6.13
N SER A 336 1.35 15.02 -6.19
CA SER A 336 1.73 16.02 -7.21
C SER A 336 2.46 15.43 -8.43
N ALA A 337 2.87 14.16 -8.38
CA ALA A 337 3.65 13.52 -9.42
C ALA A 337 2.79 13.06 -10.61
N THR A 338 3.42 12.93 -11.77
CA THR A 338 2.82 12.43 -13.01
C THR A 338 3.59 11.20 -13.52
N SER A 339 3.10 10.54 -14.58
CA SER A 339 3.83 9.41 -15.20
C SER A 339 5.23 9.81 -15.70
N TYR A 340 5.46 11.09 -16.05
CA TYR A 340 6.78 11.58 -16.48
C TYR A 340 7.74 11.78 -15.30
N ASP A 341 7.21 12.11 -14.13
CA ASP A 341 7.97 12.11 -12.89
C ASP A 341 8.43 10.68 -12.55
N PHE A 342 7.53 9.70 -12.67
CA PHE A 342 7.85 8.30 -12.45
C PHE A 342 8.82 7.74 -13.51
N ALA A 343 8.83 8.29 -14.73
CA ALA A 343 9.85 7.99 -15.73
C ALA A 343 11.25 8.43 -15.29
N SER A 344 11.37 9.65 -14.75
CA SER A 344 12.64 10.13 -14.16
C SER A 344 13.08 9.26 -12.97
N ASP A 345 12.14 8.79 -12.15
CA ASP A 345 12.45 7.85 -11.06
C ASP A 345 13.00 6.52 -11.62
N ALA A 346 12.33 5.94 -12.61
CA ALA A 346 12.76 4.71 -13.26
C ALA A 346 14.12 4.84 -13.97
N GLU A 347 14.42 5.99 -14.56
CA GLU A 347 15.73 6.30 -15.15
C GLU A 347 16.84 6.30 -14.08
N ALA A 348 16.61 6.95 -12.94
CA ALA A 348 17.56 6.96 -11.83
C ALA A 348 17.82 5.53 -11.29
N VAL A 349 16.77 4.71 -11.18
CA VAL A 349 16.87 3.31 -10.75
C VAL A 349 17.64 2.47 -11.78
N ALA A 350 17.39 2.66 -13.06
CA ALA A 350 18.12 1.97 -14.13
C ALA A 350 19.59 2.37 -14.17
N ALA A 351 19.90 3.66 -14.01
CA ALA A 351 21.26 4.17 -13.93
C ALA A 351 22.02 3.55 -12.74
N PHE A 352 21.41 3.52 -11.56
CA PHE A 352 21.99 2.86 -10.38
C PHE A 352 22.26 1.37 -10.63
N MET A 353 21.34 0.66 -11.30
CA MET A 353 21.51 -0.76 -11.60
C MET A 353 22.69 -1.01 -12.55
N ARG A 354 22.93 -0.13 -13.52
CA ARG A 354 24.06 -0.23 -14.47
C ARG A 354 25.42 -0.05 -13.79
N GLU A 355 25.48 0.63 -12.65
CA GLU A 355 26.72 0.82 -11.90
C GLU A 355 27.16 -0.42 -11.11
N GLN A 356 26.29 -1.42 -10.97
CA GLN A 356 26.60 -2.63 -10.23
C GLN A 356 27.52 -3.55 -11.03
N ALA A 357 28.64 -3.98 -10.42
CA ALA A 357 29.68 -4.75 -11.10
C ALA A 357 29.20 -6.11 -11.66
N ASP A 358 28.15 -6.68 -11.07
CA ASP A 358 27.57 -7.96 -11.46
C ASP A 358 26.49 -7.81 -12.56
N ILE A 359 26.29 -6.62 -13.12
CA ILE A 359 25.25 -6.35 -14.13
C ILE A 359 25.88 -5.99 -15.47
N ARG A 360 25.45 -6.67 -16.55
CA ARG A 360 25.99 -6.51 -17.91
C ARG A 360 25.18 -5.55 -18.76
N SER A 361 23.87 -5.62 -18.63
CA SER A 361 22.89 -4.88 -19.43
C SER A 361 21.65 -4.67 -18.58
N VAL A 362 20.97 -3.53 -18.73
CA VAL A 362 19.76 -3.22 -17.96
C VAL A 362 18.59 -2.99 -18.92
N GLY A 363 17.54 -3.80 -18.78
CA GLY A 363 16.26 -3.58 -19.42
C GLY A 363 15.19 -3.13 -18.42
N LEU A 364 14.01 -2.76 -18.94
CA LEU A 364 12.87 -2.33 -18.12
C LEU A 364 11.71 -3.30 -18.32
N ILE A 365 11.01 -3.65 -17.24
CA ILE A 365 9.75 -4.38 -17.31
C ILE A 365 8.69 -3.49 -16.66
N GLY A 366 7.77 -3.00 -17.47
CA GLY A 366 6.68 -2.12 -17.02
C GLY A 366 5.35 -2.84 -17.01
N HIS A 367 4.65 -2.83 -15.87
CA HIS A 367 3.28 -3.35 -15.77
C HIS A 367 2.25 -2.22 -15.76
N SER A 368 1.17 -2.35 -16.55
CA SER A 368 0.09 -1.36 -16.60
C SER A 368 0.63 0.04 -16.93
N GLU A 369 0.50 1.03 -16.04
CA GLU A 369 1.13 2.36 -16.19
C GLU A 369 2.66 2.28 -16.32
N GLY A 370 3.33 1.34 -15.67
CA GLY A 370 4.75 1.07 -15.89
C GLY A 370 5.07 0.74 -17.35
N GLY A 371 4.12 0.13 -18.08
CA GLY A 371 4.23 -0.14 -19.51
C GLY A 371 4.08 1.11 -20.39
N LEU A 372 3.50 2.19 -19.86
CA LEU A 372 3.54 3.54 -20.45
C LEU A 372 4.87 4.23 -20.14
N ILE A 373 5.39 4.05 -18.93
CA ILE A 373 6.62 4.68 -18.45
C ILE A 373 7.87 4.11 -19.14
N ALA A 374 7.96 2.78 -19.32
CA ALA A 374 9.15 2.14 -19.86
C ALA A 374 9.56 2.64 -21.27
N PRO A 375 8.63 2.86 -22.23
CA PRO A 375 8.95 3.49 -23.51
C PRO A 375 9.48 4.93 -23.39
N VAL A 376 8.94 5.73 -22.46
CA VAL A 376 9.43 7.10 -22.21
C VAL A 376 10.90 7.06 -21.82
N VAL A 377 11.23 6.24 -20.82
CA VAL A 377 12.61 6.06 -20.35
C VAL A 377 13.51 5.52 -21.45
N ALA A 378 13.06 4.51 -22.21
CA ALA A 378 13.90 3.89 -23.24
C ALA A 378 14.22 4.84 -24.41
N VAL A 379 13.31 5.76 -24.76
CA VAL A 379 13.57 6.77 -25.79
C VAL A 379 14.55 7.84 -25.30
N GLU A 380 14.46 8.24 -24.03
CA GLU A 380 15.33 9.27 -23.45
C GLU A 380 16.71 8.72 -23.05
N ASP A 381 16.77 7.44 -22.65
CA ASP A 381 17.98 6.74 -22.23
C ASP A 381 18.35 5.59 -23.19
N PRO A 382 19.24 5.85 -24.17
CA PRO A 382 19.69 4.84 -25.13
C PRO A 382 20.54 3.73 -24.51
N ALA A 383 20.94 3.83 -23.23
CA ALA A 383 21.63 2.75 -22.53
C ALA A 383 20.66 1.66 -22.01
N THR A 384 19.35 1.89 -22.12
CA THR A 384 18.34 0.84 -21.92
C THR A 384 18.50 -0.24 -22.99
N ALA A 385 18.72 -1.49 -22.56
CA ALA A 385 19.05 -2.59 -23.46
C ALA A 385 17.82 -3.18 -24.17
N PHE A 386 16.66 -3.16 -23.51
CA PHE A 386 15.39 -3.69 -23.99
C PHE A 386 14.25 -3.24 -23.07
N ILE A 387 13.01 -3.39 -23.52
CA ILE A 387 11.82 -3.26 -22.68
C ILE A 387 10.89 -4.46 -22.79
N VAL A 388 10.19 -4.75 -21.69
CA VAL A 388 9.07 -5.69 -21.63
C VAL A 388 7.83 -4.96 -21.13
N LEU A 389 6.74 -5.01 -21.89
CA LEU A 389 5.46 -4.40 -21.56
C LEU A 389 4.50 -5.48 -21.08
N LEU A 390 4.08 -5.41 -19.82
CA LEU A 390 3.10 -6.31 -19.23
C LEU A 390 1.77 -5.56 -19.12
N ALA A 391 0.81 -5.87 -20.00
CA ALA A 391 -0.45 -5.13 -20.07
C ALA A 391 -0.24 -3.61 -20.18
N GLY A 392 0.81 -3.20 -20.92
CA GLY A 392 1.10 -1.80 -21.19
C GLY A 392 0.18 -1.24 -22.28
N PRO A 393 -0.28 0.01 -22.17
CA PRO A 393 -1.17 0.60 -23.17
C PRO A 393 -0.46 0.84 -24.51
N GLY A 394 -1.10 0.43 -25.60
CA GLY A 394 -0.77 0.72 -26.98
C GLY A 394 -1.78 1.67 -27.64
N THR A 395 -2.81 2.11 -26.91
CA THR A 395 -3.77 3.12 -27.34
C THR A 395 -3.67 4.37 -26.46
N PRO A 396 -4.08 5.55 -26.95
CA PRO A 396 -4.04 6.78 -26.16
C PRO A 396 -4.85 6.72 -24.86
N GLY A 397 -4.41 7.46 -23.84
CA GLY A 397 -5.03 7.50 -22.51
C GLY A 397 -6.53 7.66 -22.49
N HIS A 398 -7.02 8.66 -23.20
CA HIS A 398 -8.45 8.95 -23.30
C HIS A 398 -9.27 7.84 -23.96
N GLN A 399 -8.64 6.98 -24.76
CA GLN A 399 -9.30 5.84 -25.40
C GLN A 399 -9.37 4.65 -24.43
N PHE A 400 -8.25 4.20 -23.86
CA PHE A 400 -8.27 3.01 -23.01
C PHE A 400 -9.07 3.21 -21.72
N VAL A 401 -9.14 4.43 -21.16
CA VAL A 401 -10.00 4.71 -19.99
C VAL A 401 -11.48 4.46 -20.30
N VAL A 402 -11.91 4.79 -21.52
CA VAL A 402 -13.28 4.54 -21.98
C VAL A 402 -13.48 3.04 -22.24
N ASP A 403 -12.52 2.40 -22.90
CA ASP A 403 -12.57 0.95 -23.21
C ASP A 403 -12.62 0.11 -21.93
N GLN A 404 -11.82 0.47 -20.91
CA GLN A 404 -11.82 -0.14 -19.59
C GLN A 404 -13.21 -0.08 -18.95
N MET A 405 -13.85 1.10 -18.96
CA MET A 405 -15.21 1.26 -18.42
C MET A 405 -16.21 0.37 -19.18
N VAL A 406 -16.15 0.36 -20.50
CA VAL A 406 -17.05 -0.47 -21.33
C VAL A 406 -16.85 -1.95 -21.03
N ALA A 407 -15.61 -2.43 -21.02
CA ALA A 407 -15.28 -3.84 -20.78
C ALA A 407 -15.73 -4.31 -19.39
N ASN A 408 -15.51 -3.50 -18.35
CA ASN A 408 -16.01 -3.80 -17.00
C ASN A 408 -17.53 -3.90 -16.96
N ASN A 409 -18.25 -2.94 -17.56
CA ASN A 409 -19.72 -2.97 -17.58
C ASN A 409 -20.27 -4.17 -18.36
N VAL A 410 -19.62 -4.56 -19.47
CA VAL A 410 -19.98 -5.76 -20.23
C VAL A 410 -19.77 -7.02 -19.39
N ALA A 411 -18.64 -7.13 -18.69
CA ALA A 411 -18.34 -8.27 -17.82
C ALA A 411 -19.31 -8.37 -16.62
N MET A 412 -19.88 -7.25 -16.18
CA MET A 412 -20.90 -7.17 -15.14
C MET A 412 -22.35 -7.34 -15.65
N ASP A 413 -22.53 -7.67 -16.94
CA ASP A 413 -23.86 -7.85 -17.58
C ASP A 413 -24.76 -6.60 -17.48
N VAL A 414 -24.16 -5.41 -17.52
CA VAL A 414 -24.90 -4.14 -17.54
C VAL A 414 -25.61 -3.98 -18.88
N ASP A 415 -26.85 -3.46 -18.85
CA ASP A 415 -27.65 -3.26 -20.07
C ASP A 415 -26.90 -2.41 -21.12
N PRO A 416 -26.81 -2.85 -22.39
CA PRO A 416 -26.05 -2.15 -23.42
C PRO A 416 -26.46 -0.68 -23.65
N SER A 417 -27.72 -0.31 -23.39
CA SER A 417 -28.18 1.07 -23.51
C SER A 417 -27.64 1.96 -22.38
N VAL A 418 -27.46 1.40 -21.19
CA VAL A 418 -26.83 2.07 -20.04
C VAL A 418 -25.33 2.23 -20.30
N ILE A 419 -24.67 1.21 -20.84
CA ILE A 419 -23.26 1.29 -21.25
C ILE A 419 -23.06 2.41 -22.26
N ALA A 420 -23.87 2.46 -23.33
CA ALA A 420 -23.78 3.51 -24.34
C ALA A 420 -23.94 4.93 -23.75
N ALA A 421 -24.88 5.10 -22.81
CA ALA A 421 -25.07 6.38 -22.12
C ALA A 421 -23.86 6.75 -21.25
N ARG A 422 -23.32 5.80 -20.47
CA ARG A 422 -22.09 5.98 -19.67
C ARG A 422 -20.90 6.35 -20.54
N THR A 423 -20.71 5.65 -21.65
CA THR A 423 -19.62 5.90 -22.61
C THR A 423 -19.68 7.33 -23.13
N GLN A 424 -20.85 7.80 -23.56
CA GLN A 424 -21.00 9.18 -24.04
C GLN A 424 -20.67 10.22 -22.96
N VAL A 425 -21.12 9.97 -21.73
CA VAL A 425 -20.85 10.87 -20.60
C VAL A 425 -19.36 10.89 -20.25
N LEU A 426 -18.70 9.73 -20.18
CA LEU A 426 -17.28 9.60 -19.86
C LEU A 426 -16.41 10.22 -20.96
N GLN A 427 -16.70 9.97 -22.23
CA GLN A 427 -15.99 10.60 -23.36
C GLN A 427 -16.04 12.13 -23.28
N SER A 428 -17.21 12.68 -22.96
CA SER A 428 -17.36 14.13 -22.78
C SER A 428 -16.55 14.65 -21.57
N VAL A 429 -16.42 13.86 -20.49
CA VAL A 429 -15.58 14.19 -19.33
C VAL A 429 -14.11 14.19 -19.72
N THR A 430 -13.62 13.12 -20.34
CA THR A 430 -12.22 13.00 -20.78
C THR A 430 -11.86 14.08 -21.79
N ASP A 431 -12.75 14.40 -22.73
CA ASP A 431 -12.55 15.48 -23.70
C ASP A 431 -12.50 16.86 -23.05
N ALA A 432 -13.36 17.13 -22.06
CA ALA A 432 -13.34 18.40 -21.33
C ALA A 432 -12.05 18.58 -20.53
N VAL A 433 -11.55 17.51 -19.90
CA VAL A 433 -10.28 17.54 -19.15
C VAL A 433 -9.09 17.75 -20.08
N ARG A 434 -9.01 16.98 -21.18
CA ARG A 434 -7.92 17.03 -22.16
C ARG A 434 -7.84 18.35 -22.92
N ASN A 435 -8.98 18.97 -23.22
CA ASN A 435 -9.01 20.26 -23.93
C ASN A 435 -8.78 21.47 -23.02
N ALA A 436 -8.79 21.29 -21.70
CA ALA A 436 -8.59 22.38 -20.75
C ALA A 436 -7.08 22.65 -20.54
N ALA A 437 -6.68 23.92 -20.59
CA ALA A 437 -5.26 24.29 -20.47
C ALA A 437 -4.70 24.20 -19.04
N SER A 438 -5.54 23.95 -18.02
CA SER A 438 -5.12 23.81 -16.63
C SER A 438 -6.15 23.01 -15.82
N ALA A 439 -5.73 22.47 -14.68
CA ALA A 439 -6.63 21.79 -13.73
C ALA A 439 -7.82 22.67 -13.30
N GLU A 440 -7.63 23.98 -13.14
CA GLU A 440 -8.70 24.93 -12.81
C GLU A 440 -9.75 25.04 -13.91
N GLN A 441 -9.30 25.13 -15.16
CA GLN A 441 -10.21 25.18 -16.31
C GLN A 441 -10.93 23.85 -16.49
N ALA A 442 -10.24 22.72 -16.27
CA ALA A 442 -10.85 21.40 -16.32
C ALA A 442 -11.94 21.28 -15.24
N ARG A 443 -11.66 21.73 -14.01
CA ARG A 443 -12.64 21.74 -12.91
C ARG A 443 -13.88 22.55 -13.26
N THR A 444 -13.68 23.78 -13.73
CA THR A 444 -14.78 24.67 -14.17
C THR A 444 -15.60 24.00 -15.29
N ALA A 445 -14.94 23.37 -16.26
CA ALA A 445 -15.60 22.66 -17.34
C ALA A 445 -16.44 21.49 -16.80
N LEU A 446 -15.86 20.65 -15.92
CA LEU A 446 -16.57 19.51 -15.33
C LEU A 446 -17.72 19.92 -14.42
N GLU A 447 -17.62 21.04 -13.70
CA GLU A 447 -18.70 21.55 -12.85
C GLU A 447 -19.98 21.83 -13.66
N GLY A 448 -19.84 22.47 -14.82
CA GLY A 448 -20.95 22.75 -15.73
C GLY A 448 -21.39 21.54 -16.55
N LEU A 449 -20.45 20.64 -16.85
CA LEU A 449 -20.69 19.43 -17.65
C LEU A 449 -21.49 18.35 -16.88
N LEU A 450 -21.20 18.18 -15.58
CA LEU A 450 -21.77 17.14 -14.72
C LEU A 450 -23.06 17.62 -14.05
N THR A 451 -24.15 17.58 -14.81
CA THR A 451 -25.53 17.76 -14.31
C THR A 451 -25.98 16.53 -13.50
N ASP A 452 -27.05 16.67 -12.71
CA ASP A 452 -27.62 15.57 -11.90
C ASP A 452 -27.92 14.32 -12.74
N ASP A 453 -28.50 14.48 -13.93
CA ASP A 453 -28.79 13.37 -14.84
C ASP A 453 -27.51 12.62 -15.29
N ARG A 454 -26.42 13.35 -15.50
CA ARG A 454 -25.15 12.77 -15.94
C ARG A 454 -24.38 12.12 -14.81
N LEU A 455 -24.48 12.68 -13.61
CA LEU A 455 -23.99 12.06 -12.38
C LEU A 455 -24.72 10.74 -12.14
N ALA A 456 -26.06 10.74 -12.22
CA ALA A 456 -26.87 9.52 -12.12
C ALA A 456 -26.51 8.48 -13.21
N THR A 457 -26.22 8.92 -14.43
CA THR A 457 -25.77 8.03 -15.52
C THR A 457 -24.48 7.29 -15.16
N LEU A 458 -23.55 7.97 -14.49
CA LEU A 458 -22.28 7.41 -14.01
C LEU A 458 -22.39 6.74 -12.63
N GLU A 459 -23.58 6.68 -12.03
CA GLU A 459 -23.79 6.20 -10.65
C GLU A 459 -22.99 6.99 -9.60
N ILE A 460 -22.75 8.27 -9.86
CA ILE A 460 -22.09 9.20 -8.94
C ILE A 460 -23.18 9.98 -8.20
N THR A 461 -23.12 10.00 -6.88
CA THR A 461 -24.03 10.82 -6.06
C THR A 461 -23.63 12.30 -6.08
N ALA A 462 -24.57 13.19 -5.76
CA ALA A 462 -24.30 14.63 -5.68
C ALA A 462 -23.15 14.96 -4.70
N ASP A 463 -23.07 14.25 -3.58
CA ASP A 463 -22.03 14.44 -2.57
C ASP A 463 -20.65 13.94 -3.04
N GLN A 464 -20.61 13.00 -3.99
CA GLN A 464 -19.37 12.51 -4.60
C GLN A 464 -18.86 13.39 -5.76
N LYS A 465 -19.69 14.32 -6.28
CA LYS A 465 -19.34 15.16 -7.43
C LYS A 465 -18.00 15.87 -7.25
N ALA A 466 -17.78 16.51 -6.11
CA ALA A 466 -16.55 17.27 -5.86
C ALA A 466 -15.30 16.37 -5.89
N MET A 467 -15.37 15.20 -5.27
CA MET A 467 -14.28 14.23 -5.24
C MET A 467 -14.01 13.65 -6.63
N PHE A 468 -15.07 13.32 -7.39
CA PHE A 468 -14.92 12.87 -8.77
C PHE A 468 -14.20 13.93 -9.61
N ILE A 469 -14.67 15.18 -9.59
CA ILE A 469 -14.03 16.28 -10.32
C ILE A 469 -12.57 16.44 -9.87
N GLN A 470 -12.30 16.38 -8.58
CA GLN A 470 -10.93 16.48 -8.07
C GLN A 470 -10.02 15.39 -8.65
N GLN A 471 -10.47 14.13 -8.68
CA GLN A 471 -9.70 13.01 -9.24
C GLN A 471 -9.45 13.18 -10.74
N GLN A 472 -10.49 13.57 -11.49
CA GLN A 472 -10.42 13.77 -12.94
C GLN A 472 -9.60 15.01 -13.35
N THR A 473 -9.22 15.88 -12.41
CA THR A 473 -8.49 17.13 -12.70
C THR A 473 -7.07 17.15 -12.12
N ARG A 474 -6.61 16.04 -11.53
CA ARG A 474 -5.22 15.88 -11.09
C ARG A 474 -4.29 15.96 -12.30
N ASP A 475 -3.09 16.50 -12.08
CA ASP A 475 -2.09 16.64 -13.13
C ASP A 475 -1.68 15.28 -13.71
N TRP A 476 -1.54 14.25 -12.87
CA TRP A 476 -1.35 12.86 -13.31
C TRP A 476 -2.41 12.40 -14.30
N TYR A 477 -3.70 12.57 -13.98
CA TYR A 477 -4.77 12.08 -14.84
C TYR A 477 -4.86 12.86 -16.16
N ARG A 478 -4.59 14.17 -16.11
CA ARG A 478 -4.48 15.00 -17.31
C ARG A 478 -3.34 14.51 -18.21
N ALA A 479 -2.16 14.26 -17.64
CA ALA A 479 -1.02 13.72 -18.35
C ALA A 479 -1.32 12.33 -18.94
N LEU A 480 -2.00 11.47 -18.19
CA LEU A 480 -2.44 10.15 -18.66
C LEU A 480 -3.33 10.26 -19.90
N LEU A 481 -4.36 11.12 -19.87
CA LEU A 481 -5.29 11.30 -20.99
C LEU A 481 -4.62 11.86 -22.26
N GLU A 482 -3.59 12.68 -22.08
CA GLU A 482 -2.79 13.27 -23.15
C GLU A 482 -1.72 12.31 -23.69
N HIS A 483 -1.32 11.31 -22.90
CA HIS A 483 -0.29 10.36 -23.32
C HIS A 483 -0.76 9.52 -24.51
N ASP A 484 0.10 9.46 -25.52
CA ASP A 484 -0.07 8.64 -26.71
C ASP A 484 1.11 7.65 -26.82
N PRO A 485 0.88 6.36 -26.52
CA PRO A 485 1.95 5.35 -26.56
C PRO A 485 2.60 5.23 -27.95
N ALA A 486 1.86 5.49 -29.03
CA ALA A 486 2.39 5.38 -30.39
C ALA A 486 3.50 6.42 -30.64
N HIS A 487 3.43 7.58 -29.98
CA HIS A 487 4.48 8.59 -30.06
C HIS A 487 5.83 8.03 -29.59
N TRP A 488 5.84 7.33 -28.45
CA TRP A 488 7.06 6.82 -27.84
C TRP A 488 7.53 5.52 -28.49
N LEU A 489 6.62 4.56 -28.67
CA LEU A 489 6.93 3.23 -29.23
C LEU A 489 7.48 3.29 -30.65
N SER A 490 7.02 4.24 -31.48
CA SER A 490 7.52 4.40 -32.86
C SER A 490 8.93 5.00 -32.97
N GLN A 491 9.46 5.55 -31.85
CA GLN A 491 10.81 6.14 -31.78
C GLN A 491 11.84 5.16 -31.21
N MET A 492 11.42 3.98 -30.76
CA MET A 492 12.29 3.01 -30.12
C MET A 492 13.14 2.24 -31.14
N ASP A 493 14.40 1.99 -30.76
CA ASP A 493 15.30 1.09 -31.47
C ASP A 493 15.59 -0.19 -30.65
N GLN A 494 15.30 -0.16 -29.35
CA GLN A 494 15.55 -1.25 -28.41
C GLN A 494 14.58 -2.41 -28.64
N PRO A 495 15.02 -3.69 -28.49
CA PRO A 495 14.12 -4.83 -28.52
C PRO A 495 12.92 -4.68 -27.60
N VAL A 496 11.72 -5.00 -28.11
CA VAL A 496 10.44 -4.88 -27.38
C VAL A 496 9.75 -6.25 -27.30
N LEU A 497 9.38 -6.64 -26.08
CA LEU A 497 8.44 -7.74 -25.83
C LEU A 497 7.18 -7.18 -25.17
N ALA A 498 6.01 -7.35 -25.79
CA ALA A 498 4.73 -7.00 -25.18
C ALA A 498 3.90 -8.25 -24.89
N LEU A 499 3.40 -8.38 -23.66
CA LEU A 499 2.47 -9.42 -23.25
C LEU A 499 1.11 -8.81 -22.96
N GLN A 500 0.04 -9.47 -23.39
CA GLN A 500 -1.35 -9.06 -23.16
C GLN A 500 -2.22 -10.26 -22.80
N GLY A 501 -3.02 -10.17 -21.74
CA GLY A 501 -4.03 -11.18 -21.41
C GLY A 501 -5.35 -10.93 -22.15
N THR A 502 -6.04 -11.98 -22.63
CA THR A 502 -7.33 -11.81 -23.34
C THR A 502 -8.52 -11.50 -22.43
N LEU A 503 -8.40 -11.72 -21.12
CA LEU A 503 -9.38 -11.31 -20.10
C LEU A 503 -8.92 -10.06 -19.33
N ASP A 504 -7.98 -9.30 -19.87
CA ASP A 504 -7.65 -7.99 -19.32
C ASP A 504 -8.78 -6.99 -19.62
N LEU A 505 -9.44 -6.53 -18.55
CA LEU A 505 -10.50 -5.52 -18.62
C LEU A 505 -9.99 -4.12 -18.27
N GLN A 506 -8.74 -3.99 -17.84
CA GLN A 506 -8.11 -2.71 -17.54
C GLN A 506 -7.44 -2.11 -18.77
N ILE A 507 -6.71 -2.93 -19.51
CA ILE A 507 -6.15 -2.61 -20.82
C ILE A 507 -6.72 -3.63 -21.81
N VAL A 508 -7.82 -3.26 -22.45
CA VAL A 508 -8.65 -4.18 -23.23
C VAL A 508 -7.86 -4.77 -24.41
N ALA A 509 -7.78 -6.09 -24.47
CA ALA A 509 -6.80 -6.79 -25.28
C ALA A 509 -6.81 -6.45 -26.78
N GLU A 510 -7.98 -6.50 -27.44
CA GLU A 510 -8.07 -6.32 -28.90
C GLU A 510 -7.67 -4.92 -29.38
N PRO A 511 -8.22 -3.81 -28.84
CA PRO A 511 -7.78 -2.48 -29.25
C PRO A 511 -6.33 -2.22 -28.83
N ASN A 512 -5.89 -2.78 -27.70
CA ASN A 512 -4.52 -2.62 -27.22
C ASN A 512 -3.50 -3.26 -28.16
N VAL A 513 -3.72 -4.53 -28.52
CA VAL A 513 -2.84 -5.27 -29.44
C VAL A 513 -2.80 -4.58 -30.80
N SER A 514 -3.96 -4.14 -31.32
CA SER A 514 -4.00 -3.39 -32.58
C SER A 514 -3.19 -2.09 -32.51
N GLY A 515 -3.25 -1.37 -31.38
CA GLY A 515 -2.46 -0.17 -31.14
C GLY A 515 -0.95 -0.45 -31.07
N LEU A 516 -0.55 -1.49 -30.35
CA LEU A 516 0.85 -1.94 -30.29
C LEU A 516 1.37 -2.37 -31.67
N GLU A 517 0.60 -3.14 -32.44
CA GLU A 517 0.97 -3.56 -33.80
C GLU A 517 1.13 -2.35 -34.74
N ALA A 518 0.26 -1.34 -34.62
CA ALA A 518 0.36 -0.13 -35.42
C ALA A 518 1.59 0.72 -35.03
N ALA A 519 1.90 0.81 -33.73
CA ALA A 519 3.02 1.60 -33.23
C ALA A 519 4.39 0.94 -33.49
N LEU A 520 4.47 -0.39 -33.41
CA LEU A 520 5.70 -1.18 -33.56
C LEU A 520 5.83 -1.83 -34.94
N GLY A 521 4.92 -1.55 -35.89
CA GLY A 521 4.84 -2.26 -37.17
C GLY A 521 6.11 -2.17 -38.03
N ASP A 522 6.86 -1.08 -37.91
CA ASP A 522 8.14 -0.86 -38.59
C ASP A 522 9.36 -1.19 -37.71
N HIS A 523 9.15 -1.71 -36.50
CA HIS A 523 10.22 -2.02 -35.53
C HIS A 523 10.88 -3.37 -35.82
N ASP A 524 12.23 -3.38 -35.92
CA ASP A 524 12.99 -4.54 -36.39
C ASP A 524 13.04 -5.73 -35.40
N ASP A 525 12.92 -5.50 -34.09
CA ASP A 525 12.91 -6.55 -33.04
C ASP A 525 11.78 -6.31 -32.01
N ALA A 526 10.53 -6.34 -32.48
CA ALA A 526 9.35 -6.31 -31.61
C ALA A 526 8.59 -7.65 -31.65
N ARG A 527 8.11 -8.10 -30.48
CA ARG A 527 7.25 -9.28 -30.35
C ARG A 527 6.07 -9.00 -29.44
N ILE A 528 4.86 -9.21 -29.94
CA ILE A 528 3.62 -9.15 -29.17
C ILE A 528 3.13 -10.58 -28.90
N VAL A 529 2.79 -10.89 -27.65
CA VAL A 529 2.30 -12.19 -27.21
C VAL A 529 0.97 -12.02 -26.49
N VAL A 530 -0.06 -12.68 -27.02
CA VAL A 530 -1.41 -12.67 -26.44
C VAL A 530 -1.65 -13.99 -25.71
N LEU A 531 -1.97 -13.91 -24.42
CA LEU A 531 -2.17 -15.04 -23.53
C LEU A 531 -3.66 -15.26 -23.27
N GLU A 532 -4.18 -16.37 -23.78
CA GLU A 532 -5.61 -16.69 -23.71
C GLU A 532 -6.06 -16.95 -22.27
N GLY A 533 -7.15 -16.32 -21.83
CA GLY A 533 -7.74 -16.54 -20.50
C GLY A 533 -6.95 -15.92 -19.34
N ARG A 534 -6.04 -14.98 -19.62
CA ARG A 534 -5.28 -14.26 -18.59
C ARG A 534 -5.89 -12.89 -18.34
N ASN A 535 -6.06 -12.51 -17.07
CA ASN A 535 -6.50 -11.17 -16.68
C ASN A 535 -5.34 -10.15 -16.69
N HIS A 536 -5.59 -8.94 -16.16
CA HIS A 536 -4.60 -7.86 -16.10
C HIS A 536 -3.32 -8.25 -15.35
N LEU A 537 -3.44 -9.00 -14.24
CA LEU A 537 -2.30 -9.49 -13.46
C LEU A 537 -1.62 -10.75 -14.05
N PHE A 538 -2.00 -11.14 -15.28
CA PHE A 538 -1.57 -12.38 -15.93
C PHE A 538 -1.92 -13.65 -15.13
N GLN A 539 -3.01 -13.63 -14.37
CA GLN A 539 -3.53 -14.81 -13.70
C GLN A 539 -4.48 -15.57 -14.63
N LYS A 540 -4.55 -16.89 -14.53
CA LYS A 540 -5.65 -17.65 -15.15
C LYS A 540 -6.98 -17.23 -14.53
N ALA A 541 -7.85 -16.67 -15.35
CA ALA A 541 -9.05 -15.98 -14.94
C ALA A 541 -10.32 -16.59 -15.54
N GLY A 542 -11.46 -16.35 -14.87
CA GLY A 542 -12.77 -16.71 -15.40
C GLY A 542 -13.45 -15.54 -16.11
N THR A 543 -13.36 -14.35 -15.52
CA THR A 543 -14.11 -13.16 -15.96
C THR A 543 -13.22 -11.98 -16.32
N GLY A 544 -12.04 -11.84 -15.70
CA GLY A 544 -11.17 -10.67 -15.82
C GLY A 544 -11.47 -9.56 -14.81
N LEU A 545 -12.57 -9.66 -14.06
CA LEU A 545 -13.01 -8.65 -13.09
C LEU A 545 -12.04 -8.57 -11.90
N ILE A 546 -11.72 -7.35 -11.46
CA ILE A 546 -10.84 -7.10 -10.29
C ILE A 546 -11.31 -7.85 -9.03
N ALA A 547 -12.63 -8.02 -8.87
CA ALA A 547 -13.21 -8.73 -7.74
C ALA A 547 -12.77 -10.20 -7.65
N GLU A 548 -12.40 -10.83 -8.77
CA GLU A 548 -11.94 -12.22 -8.77
C GLU A 548 -10.48 -12.35 -8.31
N TYR A 549 -9.68 -11.28 -8.35
CA TYR A 549 -8.23 -11.33 -8.08
C TYR A 549 -7.96 -11.88 -6.68
N ALA A 550 -8.70 -11.42 -5.67
CA ALA A 550 -8.56 -11.90 -4.30
C ALA A 550 -8.82 -13.42 -4.15
N GLN A 551 -9.65 -14.00 -5.01
CA GLN A 551 -10.06 -15.41 -4.97
C GLN A 551 -9.09 -16.33 -5.72
N ILE A 552 -8.31 -15.80 -6.65
CA ILE A 552 -7.33 -16.59 -7.41
C ILE A 552 -6.13 -16.89 -6.50
N GLU A 553 -5.65 -18.14 -6.46
CA GLU A 553 -4.45 -18.51 -5.70
C GLU A 553 -3.15 -18.15 -6.45
N GLU A 554 -3.14 -18.36 -7.77
CA GLU A 554 -2.05 -18.00 -8.67
C GLU A 554 -1.85 -16.48 -8.67
N THR A 555 -0.63 -16.01 -8.43
CA THR A 555 -0.27 -14.59 -8.47
C THR A 555 0.07 -14.12 -9.88
N MET A 556 0.82 -14.95 -10.62
CA MET A 556 1.16 -14.69 -12.02
C MET A 556 1.37 -16.04 -12.70
N ASP A 557 0.82 -16.20 -13.90
CA ASP A 557 0.92 -17.45 -14.63
C ASP A 557 2.38 -17.81 -14.97
N PRO A 558 2.87 -19.02 -14.60
CA PRO A 558 4.22 -19.45 -14.93
C PRO A 558 4.57 -19.42 -16.42
N GLU A 559 3.59 -19.56 -17.32
CA GLU A 559 3.83 -19.42 -18.76
C GLU A 559 4.26 -17.99 -19.13
N ALA A 560 3.62 -16.97 -18.55
CA ALA A 560 3.98 -15.57 -18.76
C ALA A 560 5.41 -15.30 -18.27
N MET A 561 5.75 -15.75 -17.05
CA MET A 561 7.09 -15.58 -16.48
C MET A 561 8.17 -16.29 -17.31
N ALA A 562 7.88 -17.50 -17.80
CA ALA A 562 8.80 -18.25 -18.66
C ALA A 562 9.06 -17.53 -19.99
N ILE A 563 8.02 -16.98 -20.63
CA ILE A 563 8.17 -16.22 -21.89
C ILE A 563 9.11 -15.03 -21.69
N ILE A 564 8.97 -14.30 -20.58
CA ILE A 564 9.82 -13.16 -20.24
C ILE A 564 11.27 -13.62 -20.03
N ALA A 565 11.49 -14.61 -19.17
CA ALA A 565 12.82 -15.12 -18.84
C ALA A 565 13.55 -15.66 -20.08
N ASP A 566 12.88 -16.49 -20.88
CA ASP A 566 13.44 -17.09 -22.08
C ASP A 566 13.79 -16.02 -23.13
N TRP A 567 12.92 -15.02 -23.31
CA TRP A 567 13.15 -13.95 -24.28
C TRP A 567 14.35 -13.08 -23.91
N ILE A 568 14.49 -12.74 -22.61
CA ILE A 568 15.65 -11.99 -22.09
C ILE A 568 16.93 -12.82 -22.22
N ASN A 569 16.92 -14.06 -21.71
CA ASN A 569 18.13 -14.90 -21.69
C ASN A 569 18.63 -15.28 -23.08
N ALA A 570 17.73 -15.47 -24.04
CA ALA A 570 18.10 -15.75 -25.43
C ALA A 570 18.89 -14.60 -26.09
N ARG A 571 18.78 -13.37 -25.58
CA ARG A 571 19.41 -12.16 -26.13
C ARG A 571 20.56 -11.63 -25.26
N PHE A 572 20.39 -11.66 -23.94
CA PHE A 572 21.24 -10.94 -22.99
C PHE A 572 21.85 -11.85 -21.91
N GLY A 573 21.46 -13.13 -21.88
CA GLY A 573 22.05 -14.13 -20.98
C GLY A 573 23.53 -14.39 -21.27
N ALA A 574 24.22 -15.07 -20.35
CA ALA A 574 25.56 -15.60 -20.65
C ALA A 574 25.48 -16.72 -21.70
N GLU A 575 26.46 -16.81 -22.61
CA GLU A 575 26.64 -18.01 -23.44
C GLU A 575 26.82 -19.22 -22.51
N ARG A 576 25.84 -20.13 -22.51
CA ARG A 576 25.85 -21.34 -21.65
C ARG A 576 26.84 -22.38 -22.13
#